data_AF-A0A9X0QC46-F1
#
_entry.id   AF-A0A9X0QC46-F1
#
_cell.length_a   1.000
_cell.length_b   1.000
_cell.length_c   1.000
_cell.angle_alpha   90.00
_cell.angle_beta   90.00
_cell.angle_gamma   90.00
#
_symmetry.space_group_name_H-M   'P 1'
#
loop_
_entity.id
_entity.type
_entity.pdbx_description
1 polymer ?
#
loop_
_entity_poly.entity_id
_entity_poly.type
_entity_poly.pdbx_seq_one_letter_code
_entity_poly.pdbx_strand_id
1 'polypeptide(L)'
;MRSTNLGASRFGNVSRGWLVFFFGLLILLCSAYLFFPSIHARYLFSELKTLQLGHSTFEDAQRLAGKINAEPYGPCDPSKCEWHKRIDNARLPRWWRGSGETFGVVFDVKDSVIVRKEAAFGTGIEDGSVHPSRVSFQEQEHWGRENTQQPVQAGWGTTEVFRYWSFTVHMTPKASAEDRRRYTAFNYSCFWKYKGCADARNLLPTADPFPFDK
;
A
#
# COMPACT_ATOMS: atom_id res chain seq x y z
N MET A 1 36.95 61.78 -25.46
CA MET A 1 36.76 60.53 -24.69
C MET A 1 35.39 59.96 -25.01
N ARG A 2 35.32 58.90 -25.85
CA ARG A 2 34.07 58.17 -26.14
C ARG A 2 34.19 56.81 -25.46
N SER A 3 33.36 56.57 -24.44
CA SER A 3 33.25 55.29 -23.76
C SER A 3 32.31 54.38 -24.56
N THR A 4 32.84 53.27 -25.07
CA THR A 4 32.08 52.18 -25.71
C THR A 4 31.48 51.27 -24.64
N ASN A 5 30.19 51.46 -24.33
CA ASN A 5 29.37 50.50 -23.60
C ASN A 5 28.77 49.50 -24.60
N LEU A 6 29.44 48.37 -24.80
CA LEU A 6 28.94 47.25 -25.60
C LEU A 6 29.10 45.97 -24.78
N GLY A 7 27.99 45.26 -24.54
CA GLY A 7 28.04 43.81 -24.44
C GLY A 7 27.51 43.11 -23.18
N ALA A 8 26.69 43.72 -22.32
CA ALA A 8 26.19 43.01 -21.13
C ALA A 8 24.80 42.34 -21.27
N SER A 9 24.00 42.61 -22.32
CA SER A 9 22.56 42.25 -22.29
C SER A 9 22.18 40.88 -22.88
N ARG A 10 23.09 40.14 -23.55
CA ARG A 10 22.74 38.87 -24.21
C ARG A 10 22.99 37.60 -23.39
N PHE A 11 23.79 37.65 -22.32
CA PHE A 11 24.08 36.47 -21.48
C PHE A 11 23.00 36.17 -20.42
N GLY A 12 22.17 37.14 -20.05
CA GLY A 12 21.15 36.96 -18.99
C GLY A 12 19.92 36.15 -19.39
N ASN A 13 19.57 36.08 -20.68
CA ASN A 13 18.36 35.38 -21.14
C ASN A 13 18.57 33.88 -21.29
N VAL A 14 19.78 33.44 -21.63
CA VAL A 14 20.09 32.01 -21.72
C VAL A 14 20.07 31.37 -20.34
N SER A 15 20.64 32.00 -19.30
CA SER A 15 20.67 31.41 -17.96
C SER A 15 19.29 31.30 -17.29
N ARG A 16 18.36 32.23 -17.60
CA ARG A 16 16.97 32.17 -17.11
C ARG A 16 16.17 31.02 -17.72
N GLY A 17 16.37 30.71 -19.00
CA GLY A 17 15.71 29.58 -19.66
C GLY A 17 16.13 28.23 -19.07
N TRP A 18 17.44 28.07 -18.81
CA TRP A 18 17.99 26.88 -18.15
C TRP A 18 17.49 26.74 -16.71
N LEU A 19 17.43 27.83 -15.94
CA LEU A 19 16.88 27.79 -14.57
C LEU A 19 15.42 27.32 -14.55
N VAL A 20 14.56 27.87 -15.42
CA VAL A 20 13.16 27.44 -15.50
C VAL A 20 13.03 25.97 -15.88
N PHE A 21 13.84 25.50 -16.84
CA PHE A 21 13.87 24.09 -17.23
C PHE A 21 14.29 23.17 -16.06
N PHE A 22 15.37 23.50 -15.35
CA PHE A 22 15.85 22.71 -14.21
C PHE A 22 14.83 22.70 -13.06
N PHE A 23 14.21 23.83 -12.74
CA PHE A 23 13.15 23.87 -11.73
C PHE A 23 11.92 23.06 -12.15
N GLY A 24 11.50 23.14 -13.41
CA GLY A 24 10.40 22.32 -13.94
C GLY A 24 10.71 20.82 -13.86
N LEU A 25 11.91 20.41 -14.26
CA LEU A 25 12.35 19.01 -14.18
C LEU A 25 12.43 18.52 -12.73
N LEU A 26 12.96 19.33 -11.82
CA LEU A 26 13.04 18.98 -10.39
C LEU A 26 11.65 18.79 -9.79
N ILE A 27 10.71 19.69 -10.08
CA ILE A 27 9.32 19.56 -9.62
C ILE A 27 8.71 18.26 -10.14
N LEU A 28 8.88 17.95 -11.43
CA LEU A 28 8.38 16.72 -12.02
C LEU A 28 8.98 15.47 -11.38
N LEU A 29 10.29 15.44 -11.15
CA LEU A 29 10.97 14.32 -10.49
C LEU A 29 10.53 14.15 -9.03
N CYS A 30 10.42 15.25 -8.28
CA CYS A 30 9.91 15.23 -6.91
C CYS A 30 8.46 14.75 -6.86
N SER A 31 7.60 15.25 -7.74
CA SER A 31 6.21 14.78 -7.84
C SER A 31 6.14 13.29 -8.17
N ALA A 32 6.86 12.83 -9.19
CA ALA A 32 6.87 11.41 -9.60
C ALA A 32 7.33 10.51 -8.45
N TYR A 33 8.37 10.91 -7.73
CA TYR A 33 8.89 10.19 -6.58
C TYR A 33 7.86 10.09 -5.43
N LEU A 34 7.12 11.16 -5.17
CA LEU A 34 6.06 11.18 -4.15
C LEU A 34 4.84 10.34 -4.55
N PHE A 35 4.46 10.33 -5.83
CA PHE A 35 3.29 9.58 -6.31
C PHE A 35 3.56 8.09 -6.52
N PHE A 36 4.80 7.71 -6.79
CA PHE A 36 5.19 6.36 -7.19
C PHE A 36 4.61 5.26 -6.27
N PRO A 37 4.80 5.27 -4.94
CA PRO A 37 4.28 4.19 -4.11
C PRO A 37 2.76 4.17 -3.96
N SER A 38 2.08 5.33 -4.04
CA SER A 38 0.61 5.34 -4.06
C SER A 38 0.06 4.69 -5.33
N ILE A 39 0.68 4.98 -6.47
CA ILE A 39 0.35 4.36 -7.76
C ILE A 39 0.69 2.87 -7.73
N HIS A 40 1.86 2.51 -7.21
CA HIS A 40 2.32 1.13 -7.15
C HIS A 40 1.47 0.26 -6.22
N ALA A 41 1.08 0.78 -5.04
CA ALA A 41 0.14 0.11 -4.14
C ALA A 41 -1.22 -0.13 -4.80
N ARG A 42 -1.77 0.88 -5.50
CA ARG A 42 -3.01 0.72 -6.29
C ARG A 42 -2.88 -0.34 -7.36
N TYR A 43 -1.77 -0.35 -8.09
CA TYR A 43 -1.47 -1.35 -9.10
C TYR A 43 -1.44 -2.75 -8.50
N LEU A 44 -0.59 -3.00 -7.50
CA LEU A 44 -0.47 -4.30 -6.86
C LEU A 44 -1.80 -4.79 -6.28
N PHE A 45 -2.56 -3.90 -5.65
CA PHE A 45 -3.87 -4.24 -5.12
C PHE A 45 -4.89 -4.59 -6.23
N SER A 46 -4.85 -3.88 -7.36
CA SER A 46 -5.67 -4.20 -8.53
C SER A 46 -5.31 -5.55 -9.14
N GLU A 47 -4.02 -5.87 -9.18
CA GLU A 47 -3.54 -7.18 -9.66
C GLU A 47 -3.95 -8.30 -8.71
N LEU A 48 -3.88 -8.11 -7.39
CA LEU A 48 -4.38 -9.09 -6.42
C LEU A 48 -5.87 -9.42 -6.61
N LYS A 49 -6.68 -8.43 -7.03
CA LYS A 49 -8.12 -8.62 -7.29
C LYS A 49 -8.42 -9.54 -8.48
N THR A 50 -7.46 -9.82 -9.36
CA THR A 50 -7.68 -10.74 -10.48
C THR A 50 -7.73 -12.19 -10.02
N LEU A 51 -7.17 -12.51 -8.84
CA LEU A 51 -7.27 -13.84 -8.25
C LEU A 51 -8.61 -14.03 -7.55
N GLN A 52 -9.25 -15.15 -7.82
CA GLN A 52 -10.51 -15.57 -7.22
C GLN A 52 -10.27 -16.74 -6.27
N LEU A 53 -10.71 -16.61 -5.03
CA LEU A 53 -10.58 -17.68 -4.03
C LEU A 53 -11.35 -18.92 -4.50
N GLY A 54 -10.75 -20.10 -4.35
CA GLY A 54 -11.35 -21.39 -4.75
C GLY A 54 -11.48 -21.62 -6.26
N HIS A 55 -11.10 -20.64 -7.10
CA HIS A 55 -11.24 -20.71 -8.56
C HIS A 55 -9.93 -20.51 -9.30
N SER A 56 -9.09 -19.57 -8.87
CA SER A 56 -7.76 -19.36 -9.48
C SER A 56 -6.80 -20.47 -9.09
N THR A 57 -5.98 -20.90 -10.06
CA THR A 57 -5.08 -22.05 -9.90
C THR A 57 -3.68 -21.63 -9.44
N PHE A 58 -2.82 -22.62 -9.17
CA PHE A 58 -1.39 -22.41 -8.93
C PHE A 58 -0.70 -21.68 -10.10
N GLU A 59 -1.06 -21.98 -11.35
CA GLU A 59 -0.49 -21.33 -12.53
C GLU A 59 -0.91 -19.86 -12.63
N ASP A 60 -2.16 -19.53 -12.27
CA ASP A 60 -2.61 -18.14 -12.19
C ASP A 60 -1.84 -17.38 -11.10
N ALA A 61 -1.60 -18.03 -9.96
CA ALA A 61 -0.79 -17.50 -8.86
C ALA A 61 0.65 -17.22 -9.30
N GLN A 62 1.30 -18.19 -9.97
CA GLN A 62 2.66 -18.06 -10.49
C GLN A 62 2.76 -16.97 -11.57
N ARG A 63 1.75 -16.86 -12.45
CA ARG A 63 1.66 -15.79 -13.45
C ARG A 63 1.57 -14.41 -12.78
N LEU A 64 0.71 -14.26 -11.77
CA LEU A 64 0.62 -13.02 -11.01
C LEU A 64 1.94 -12.73 -10.28
N ALA A 65 2.53 -13.71 -9.62
CA ALA A 65 3.79 -13.57 -8.89
C ALA A 65 4.91 -13.06 -9.80
N GLY A 66 5.06 -13.65 -10.99
CA GLY A 66 6.00 -13.16 -12.00
C GLY A 66 5.69 -11.74 -12.47
N LYS A 67 4.40 -11.41 -12.69
CA LYS A 67 3.97 -10.07 -13.13
C LYS A 67 4.29 -8.97 -12.11
N ILE A 68 4.15 -9.24 -10.82
CA ILE A 68 4.39 -8.25 -9.76
C ILE A 68 5.77 -8.38 -9.10
N ASN A 69 6.60 -9.31 -9.57
CA ASN A 69 7.86 -9.68 -8.95
C ASN A 69 7.69 -10.02 -7.46
N ALA A 70 6.69 -10.84 -7.13
CA ALA A 70 6.50 -11.39 -5.79
C ALA A 70 7.44 -12.57 -5.57
N GLU A 71 7.94 -12.70 -4.36
CA GLU A 71 8.86 -13.76 -3.96
C GLU A 71 8.11 -14.80 -3.14
N PRO A 72 8.36 -16.10 -3.36
CA PRO A 72 7.78 -17.15 -2.54
C PRO A 72 8.37 -17.10 -1.12
N TYR A 73 7.52 -17.27 -0.12
CA TYR A 73 7.92 -17.42 1.27
C TYR A 73 8.12 -18.91 1.59
N GLY A 74 9.38 -19.37 1.50
CA GLY A 74 9.75 -20.77 1.73
C GLY A 74 9.52 -21.67 0.51
N PRO A 75 9.44 -23.01 0.70
CA PRO A 75 9.16 -23.95 -0.38
C PRO A 75 7.82 -23.64 -1.04
N CYS A 76 7.78 -23.70 -2.37
CA CYS A 76 6.62 -23.33 -3.17
C CYS A 76 6.34 -24.40 -4.21
N ASP A 77 5.20 -25.08 -4.06
CA ASP A 77 4.68 -26.05 -5.01
C ASP A 77 3.14 -26.00 -5.04
N PRO A 78 2.46 -26.76 -5.94
CA PRO A 78 1.02 -26.73 -6.03
C PRO A 78 0.29 -27.18 -4.76
N SER A 79 0.91 -27.97 -3.87
CA SER A 79 0.27 -28.37 -2.60
C SER A 79 0.20 -27.22 -1.61
N LYS A 80 1.23 -26.38 -1.57
CA LYS A 80 1.31 -25.20 -0.71
C LYS A 80 2.32 -24.20 -1.26
N CYS A 81 1.89 -22.95 -1.42
CA CYS A 81 2.79 -21.84 -1.68
C CYS A 81 2.22 -20.53 -1.15
N GLU A 82 3.09 -19.65 -0.68
CA GLU A 82 2.77 -18.30 -0.22
C GLU A 82 3.69 -17.33 -0.96
N TRP A 83 3.13 -16.29 -1.59
CA TRP A 83 3.92 -15.27 -2.28
C TRP A 83 3.73 -13.92 -1.63
N HIS A 84 4.85 -13.19 -1.48
CA HIS A 84 4.89 -11.85 -0.91
C HIS A 84 5.46 -10.86 -1.92
N LYS A 85 4.74 -9.75 -2.09
CA LYS A 85 5.32 -8.52 -2.64
C LYS A 85 5.19 -7.42 -1.63
N ARG A 86 6.33 -6.86 -1.20
CA ARG A 86 6.39 -5.73 -0.28
C ARG A 86 6.98 -4.51 -0.96
N ILE A 87 6.49 -3.34 -0.58
CA ILE A 87 7.04 -2.05 -0.97
C ILE A 87 7.56 -1.38 0.31
N ASP A 88 8.87 -1.22 0.40
CA ASP A 88 9.46 -0.51 1.51
C ASP A 88 9.30 1.01 1.36
N ASN A 89 9.01 1.65 2.50
CA ASN A 89 8.70 3.06 2.65
C ASN A 89 9.90 3.93 3.04
N ALA A 90 11.11 3.35 3.18
CA ALA A 90 12.32 4.10 3.51
C ALA A 90 12.61 5.29 2.55
N ARG A 91 11.85 5.38 1.45
CA ARG A 91 11.94 6.41 0.42
C ARG A 91 10.82 7.48 0.44
N LEU A 92 9.77 7.42 1.27
CA LEU A 92 8.73 8.50 1.30
C LEU A 92 8.87 9.49 2.45
N PRO A 93 8.28 10.70 2.34
CA PRO A 93 8.11 11.60 3.47
C PRO A 93 7.21 10.97 4.54
N ARG A 94 7.86 10.34 5.54
CA ARG A 94 7.35 9.91 6.85
C ARG A 94 5.84 9.64 6.92
N TRP A 95 5.48 8.37 6.79
CA TRP A 95 4.32 7.87 7.49
C TRP A 95 4.61 7.89 9.00
N TRP A 96 3.69 8.42 9.80
CA TRP A 96 3.71 8.51 11.27
C TRP A 96 4.84 7.77 12.00
N ARG A 97 5.86 8.50 12.50
CA ARG A 97 6.93 8.10 13.45
C ARG A 97 7.72 6.78 13.22
N GLY A 98 7.32 5.92 12.28
CA GLY A 98 7.97 4.67 11.95
C GLY A 98 8.97 4.81 10.80
N SER A 99 9.93 3.89 10.75
CA SER A 99 10.95 3.78 9.70
C SER A 99 10.84 2.39 9.06
N GLY A 100 10.04 2.26 8.00
CA GLY A 100 9.85 0.99 7.29
C GLY A 100 8.41 0.73 6.85
N GLU A 101 8.29 -0.01 5.74
CA GLU A 101 7.11 -0.52 5.01
C GLU A 101 5.90 0.41 4.79
N THR A 102 5.38 0.40 3.56
CA THR A 102 4.00 0.82 3.27
C THR A 102 3.54 0.06 2.06
N PHE A 103 2.67 -0.91 2.31
CA PHE A 103 1.99 -1.77 1.36
C PHE A 103 2.71 -3.09 1.04
N GLY A 104 2.04 -4.18 1.36
CA GLY A 104 2.35 -5.51 0.89
C GLY A 104 1.09 -6.22 0.40
N VAL A 105 1.28 -7.12 -0.57
CA VAL A 105 0.29 -8.13 -0.95
C VAL A 105 0.82 -9.51 -0.67
N VAL A 106 -0.07 -10.37 -0.22
CA VAL A 106 0.16 -11.78 0.07
C VAL A 106 -0.93 -12.58 -0.60
N PHE A 107 -0.60 -13.73 -1.16
CA PHE A 107 -1.58 -14.70 -1.61
C PHE A 107 -1.05 -16.11 -1.49
N ASP A 108 -1.96 -17.02 -1.14
CA ASP A 108 -1.62 -18.40 -0.83
C ASP A 108 -2.34 -19.35 -1.76
N VAL A 109 -1.61 -20.37 -2.19
CA VAL A 109 -2.16 -21.57 -2.81
C VAL A 109 -2.13 -22.71 -1.80
N LYS A 110 -3.22 -23.48 -1.78
CA LYS A 110 -3.27 -24.77 -1.13
C LYS A 110 -4.05 -25.72 -2.05
N ASP A 111 -3.56 -26.95 -2.20
CA ASP A 111 -4.21 -27.97 -3.03
C ASP A 111 -4.51 -27.46 -4.46
N SER A 112 -3.55 -26.73 -5.04
CA SER A 112 -3.55 -26.09 -6.37
C SER A 112 -4.55 -24.96 -6.59
N VAL A 113 -5.24 -24.48 -5.54
CA VAL A 113 -6.19 -23.36 -5.62
C VAL A 113 -5.79 -22.22 -4.69
N ILE A 114 -6.12 -20.99 -5.08
CA ILE A 114 -5.93 -19.82 -4.22
C ILE A 114 -6.91 -19.89 -3.03
N VAL A 115 -6.37 -19.88 -1.81
CA VAL A 115 -7.17 -19.97 -0.57
C VAL A 115 -7.15 -18.70 0.27
N ARG A 116 -6.12 -17.87 0.12
CA ARG A 116 -5.98 -16.59 0.84
C ARG A 116 -5.44 -15.52 -0.09
N LYS A 117 -5.93 -14.30 0.11
CA LYS A 117 -5.35 -13.06 -0.42
C LYS A 117 -5.35 -12.02 0.68
N GLU A 118 -4.28 -11.27 0.80
CA GLU A 118 -4.15 -10.21 1.79
C GLU A 118 -3.47 -9.00 1.15
N ALA A 119 -3.92 -7.83 1.56
CA ALA A 119 -3.29 -6.55 1.26
C ALA A 119 -3.21 -5.76 2.55
N ALA A 120 -2.01 -5.34 2.93
CA ALA A 120 -1.80 -4.65 4.19
C ALA A 120 -0.93 -3.42 4.00
N PHE A 121 -1.27 -2.35 4.72
CA PHE A 121 -0.43 -1.19 4.93
C PHE A 121 -0.02 -1.17 6.39
N GLY A 122 1.26 -1.17 6.71
CA GLY A 122 1.73 -1.13 8.11
C GLY A 122 3.05 -0.41 8.23
N THR A 123 3.24 0.34 9.33
CA THR A 123 4.54 0.96 9.65
C THR A 123 5.41 -0.12 10.28
N GLY A 124 6.46 -0.53 9.57
CA GLY A 124 7.52 -1.36 10.13
C GLY A 124 8.61 -0.51 10.77
N ILE A 125 9.32 -1.07 11.74
CA ILE A 125 10.75 -0.81 11.95
C ILE A 125 11.44 -2.10 11.50
N GLU A 126 12.52 -2.00 10.73
CA GLU A 126 13.25 -3.16 10.16
C GLU A 126 13.67 -4.23 11.18
N ASP A 127 13.71 -3.89 12.48
CA ASP A 127 14.15 -4.75 13.58
C ASP A 127 13.07 -5.70 14.13
N GLY A 128 11.85 -5.66 13.58
CA GLY A 128 10.75 -6.53 14.01
C GLY A 128 10.09 -6.09 15.32
N SER A 129 10.40 -4.89 15.82
CA SER A 129 9.72 -4.30 16.96
C SER A 129 8.34 -3.70 16.59
N VAL A 130 7.57 -3.46 17.64
CA VAL A 130 6.15 -3.10 17.71
C VAL A 130 5.70 -2.00 16.68
N HIS A 131 4.87 -2.41 15.69
CA HIS A 131 4.16 -1.64 14.64
C HIS A 131 3.06 -0.63 15.09
N PRO A 132 3.33 0.68 15.26
CA PRO A 132 2.35 1.59 15.85
C PRO A 132 1.00 1.68 15.09
N SER A 133 0.95 1.38 13.79
CA SER A 133 -0.30 1.25 13.02
C SER A 133 -0.22 0.25 11.85
N ARG A 134 -1.25 -0.60 11.69
CA ARG A 134 -1.48 -1.45 10.50
C ARG A 134 -2.94 -1.42 10.05
N VAL A 135 -3.19 -1.32 8.75
CA VAL A 135 -4.47 -1.63 8.11
C VAL A 135 -4.28 -2.90 7.30
N SER A 136 -5.00 -3.98 7.63
CA SER A 136 -4.96 -5.22 6.88
C SER A 136 -6.33 -5.55 6.30
N PHE A 137 -6.31 -5.98 5.05
CA PHE A 137 -7.42 -6.57 4.34
C PHE A 137 -7.05 -8.01 4.05
N GLN A 138 -7.86 -8.97 4.49
CA GLN A 138 -7.61 -10.38 4.22
C GLN A 138 -8.92 -11.05 3.79
N GLU A 139 -8.87 -11.69 2.63
CA GLU A 139 -9.94 -12.53 2.10
C GLU A 139 -9.46 -13.98 2.13
N GLN A 140 -10.21 -14.87 2.77
CA GLN A 140 -9.81 -16.27 2.90
C GLN A 140 -11.04 -17.19 2.81
N GLU A 141 -10.86 -18.36 2.19
CA GLU A 141 -11.94 -19.33 2.00
C GLU A 141 -12.45 -19.90 3.33
N HIS A 142 -11.52 -20.22 4.24
CA HIS A 142 -11.79 -20.79 5.55
C HIS A 142 -10.91 -20.11 6.61
N TRP A 143 -11.53 -19.58 7.67
CA TRP A 143 -10.85 -18.90 8.79
C TRP A 143 -10.43 -19.84 9.94
N GLY A 144 -10.50 -21.16 9.72
CA GLY A 144 -10.10 -22.14 10.74
C GLY A 144 -10.97 -22.07 11.99
N ARG A 145 -10.36 -21.96 13.18
CA ARG A 145 -11.07 -21.86 14.48
C ARG A 145 -11.67 -20.47 14.74
N GLU A 146 -11.20 -19.45 14.02
CA GLU A 146 -11.81 -18.13 14.05
C GLU A 146 -13.05 -18.18 13.17
N ASN A 147 -14.16 -18.58 13.80
CA ASN A 147 -15.43 -18.75 13.13
C ASN A 147 -15.99 -17.36 12.81
N THR A 148 -15.53 -16.73 11.73
CA THR A 148 -16.19 -15.53 11.17
C THR A 148 -17.59 -15.97 10.75
N GLN A 149 -18.56 -15.84 11.67
CA GLN A 149 -19.97 -16.17 11.41
C GLN A 149 -20.57 -15.27 10.35
N GLN A 150 -19.96 -14.09 10.14
CA GLN A 150 -20.41 -13.09 9.19
C GLN A 150 -19.52 -13.08 7.94
N PRO A 151 -20.08 -12.76 6.76
CA PRO A 151 -19.30 -12.66 5.52
C PRO A 151 -18.15 -11.66 5.59
N VAL A 152 -18.27 -10.66 6.47
CA VAL A 152 -17.29 -9.61 6.74
C VAL A 152 -17.19 -9.41 8.26
N GLN A 153 -15.98 -9.28 8.76
CA GLN A 153 -15.69 -8.83 10.11
C GLN A 153 -14.61 -7.75 10.03
N ALA A 154 -14.89 -6.57 10.54
CA ALA A 154 -13.95 -5.46 10.58
C ALA A 154 -13.83 -4.93 12.00
N GLY A 155 -12.63 -4.52 12.42
CA GLY A 155 -12.43 -4.01 13.77
C GLY A 155 -11.06 -3.44 14.05
N TRP A 156 -11.00 -2.64 15.11
CA TRP A 156 -9.75 -2.12 15.66
C TRP A 156 -9.20 -3.08 16.72
N GLY A 157 -7.93 -3.45 16.56
CA GLY A 157 -7.10 -4.03 17.60
C GLY A 157 -6.51 -2.93 18.47
N THR A 158 -6.56 -3.13 19.78
CA THR A 158 -6.01 -2.22 20.79
C THR A 158 -5.01 -2.98 21.65
N THR A 159 -4.00 -2.29 22.16
CA THR A 159 -2.99 -2.82 23.09
C THR A 159 -2.86 -1.89 24.28
N GLU A 160 -2.17 -2.33 25.33
CA GLU A 160 -1.88 -1.47 26.50
C GLU A 160 -1.10 -0.20 26.14
N VAL A 161 -0.27 -0.26 25.10
CA VAL A 161 0.59 0.84 24.67
C VAL A 161 -0.06 1.69 23.56
N PHE A 162 -0.89 1.07 22.72
CA PHE A 162 -1.50 1.71 21.56
C PHE A 162 -3.01 1.45 21.52
N ARG A 163 -3.80 2.51 21.76
CA ARG A 163 -5.26 2.47 21.76
C ARG A 163 -5.86 2.08 20.39
N TYR A 164 -5.13 2.25 19.29
CA TYR A 164 -5.56 1.89 17.91
C TYR A 164 -4.36 1.38 17.12
N TRP A 165 -4.02 0.13 17.39
CA TRP A 165 -2.84 -0.53 16.87
C TRP A 165 -3.03 -1.05 15.44
N SER A 166 -4.18 -1.68 15.17
CA SER A 166 -4.45 -2.28 13.87
C SER A 166 -5.91 -2.16 13.51
N PHE A 167 -6.22 -1.93 12.24
CA PHE A 167 -7.55 -2.16 11.69
C PHE A 167 -7.47 -3.36 10.77
N THR A 168 -8.27 -4.38 11.04
CA THR A 168 -8.30 -5.59 10.20
C THR A 168 -9.69 -5.80 9.65
N VAL A 169 -9.75 -6.10 8.36
CA VAL A 169 -10.95 -6.58 7.68
C VAL A 169 -10.72 -8.02 7.27
N HIS A 170 -11.49 -8.92 7.86
CA HIS A 170 -11.60 -10.31 7.47
C HIS A 170 -12.82 -10.48 6.59
N MET A 171 -12.64 -11.05 5.40
CA MET A 171 -13.73 -11.38 4.50
C MET A 171 -13.69 -12.83 4.04
N THR A 172 -14.88 -13.36 3.84
CA THR A 172 -15.10 -14.66 3.20
C THR A 172 -15.47 -14.46 1.73
N PRO A 173 -15.41 -15.52 0.89
CA PRO A 173 -15.94 -15.46 -0.48
C PRO A 173 -17.40 -14.99 -0.56
N LYS A 174 -18.18 -15.15 0.52
CA LYS A 174 -19.60 -14.78 0.60
C LYS A 174 -19.83 -13.27 0.82
N ALA A 175 -18.80 -12.47 1.05
CA ALA A 175 -18.95 -11.02 1.17
C ALA A 175 -19.63 -10.44 -0.07
N SER A 176 -20.43 -9.38 0.06
CA SER A 176 -21.09 -8.78 -1.09
C SER A 176 -20.12 -7.97 -1.95
N ALA A 177 -20.54 -7.62 -3.18
CA ALA A 177 -19.77 -6.69 -4.02
C ALA A 177 -19.68 -5.30 -3.35
N GLU A 178 -20.72 -4.91 -2.61
CA GLU A 178 -20.73 -3.65 -1.87
C GLU A 178 -19.74 -3.67 -0.70
N ASP A 179 -19.67 -4.77 0.06
CA ASP A 179 -18.68 -4.94 1.12
C ASP A 179 -17.26 -4.83 0.58
N ARG A 180 -16.98 -5.56 -0.50
CA ARG A 180 -15.67 -5.47 -1.16
C ARG A 180 -15.39 -4.05 -1.64
N ARG A 181 -16.37 -3.35 -2.21
CA ARG A 181 -16.19 -1.94 -2.62
C ARG A 181 -15.90 -1.06 -1.40
N ARG A 182 -16.67 -1.21 -0.33
CA ARG A 182 -16.58 -0.41 0.91
C ARG A 182 -15.22 -0.60 1.56
N TYR A 183 -14.83 -1.85 1.83
CA TYR A 183 -13.62 -2.17 2.62
C TYR A 183 -12.32 -2.11 1.82
N THR A 184 -12.39 -1.96 0.48
CA THR A 184 -11.21 -1.81 -0.36
C THR A 184 -11.01 -0.42 -0.95
N ALA A 185 -11.89 0.53 -0.62
CA ALA A 185 -11.80 1.92 -1.06
C ALA A 185 -10.78 2.71 -0.22
N PHE A 186 -9.53 2.26 -0.21
CA PHE A 186 -8.45 2.93 0.53
C PHE A 186 -8.31 4.39 0.12
N ASN A 187 -8.14 5.25 1.11
CA ASN A 187 -7.88 6.66 0.90
C ASN A 187 -6.38 6.89 0.67
N TYR A 188 -5.90 6.53 -0.52
CA TYR A 188 -4.52 6.80 -0.95
C TYR A 188 -4.13 8.29 -0.85
N SER A 189 -5.12 9.16 -0.66
CA SER A 189 -4.97 10.59 -0.44
C SER A 189 -4.16 11.02 0.75
N CYS A 190 -4.15 10.20 1.78
CA CYS A 190 -3.37 10.56 2.94
C CYS A 190 -1.86 10.52 2.68
N PHE A 191 -1.37 9.75 1.70
CA PHE A 191 0.07 9.63 1.43
C PHE A 191 0.73 10.94 0.98
N TRP A 192 -0.03 11.89 0.44
CA TRP A 192 0.48 13.16 -0.09
C TRP A 192 0.21 14.36 0.81
N LYS A 193 -0.50 14.19 1.94
CA LYS A 193 -0.70 15.29 2.88
C LYS A 193 0.61 15.64 3.58
N TYR A 194 0.76 16.89 4.03
CA TYR A 194 1.88 17.28 4.88
C TYR A 194 1.88 16.38 6.15
N LYS A 195 2.99 15.66 6.40
CA LYS A 195 3.13 14.57 7.40
C LYS A 195 2.47 13.22 7.04
N GLY A 196 2.11 13.01 5.77
CA GLY A 196 1.58 11.77 5.24
C GLY A 196 0.26 11.33 5.91
N CYS A 197 0.03 10.02 5.94
CA CYS A 197 -1.09 9.42 6.68
C CYS A 197 -0.77 9.47 8.18
N ALA A 198 -0.90 10.62 8.84
CA ALA A 198 -0.54 10.78 10.25
C ALA A 198 -1.21 9.77 11.22
N ASP A 199 -2.21 9.03 10.74
CA ASP A 199 -2.98 8.00 11.43
C ASP A 199 -3.48 6.96 10.41
N ALA A 200 -3.53 5.67 10.77
CA ALA A 200 -4.12 4.60 9.93
C ALA A 200 -5.58 4.89 9.53
N ARG A 201 -6.34 5.60 10.36
CA ARG A 201 -7.70 6.09 10.04
C ARG A 201 -7.76 6.87 8.75
N ASN A 202 -6.71 7.63 8.44
CA ASN A 202 -6.68 8.46 7.24
C ASN A 202 -6.57 7.64 5.94
N LEU A 203 -6.17 6.36 6.05
CA LEU A 203 -6.03 5.43 4.94
C LEU A 203 -7.29 4.58 4.74
N LEU A 204 -8.10 4.39 5.78
CA LEU A 204 -9.35 3.67 5.67
C LEU A 204 -10.32 4.39 4.72
N PRO A 205 -11.17 3.63 4.01
CA PRO A 205 -12.37 4.20 3.42
C PRO A 205 -13.15 4.95 4.52
N THR A 206 -13.76 6.09 4.22
CA THR A 206 -14.53 6.96 5.13
C THR A 206 -15.73 6.27 5.81
N ALA A 207 -15.86 4.95 5.68
CA ALA A 207 -17.09 4.20 5.83
C ALA A 207 -17.26 3.51 7.17
N ASP A 208 -16.22 3.33 8.02
CA ASP A 208 -16.42 2.84 9.38
C ASP A 208 -16.16 3.94 10.41
N PRO A 209 -17.21 4.46 11.06
CA PRO A 209 -17.04 5.42 12.13
C PRO A 209 -16.27 4.75 13.27
N PHE A 210 -15.32 5.49 13.80
CA PHE A 210 -14.64 5.16 15.04
C PHE A 210 -15.69 4.83 16.12
N PRO A 211 -15.48 3.81 16.97
CA PRO A 211 -16.27 3.76 18.19
C PRO A 211 -16.00 5.08 18.92
N PHE A 212 -17.03 5.91 19.06
CA PHE A 212 -16.93 7.20 19.74
C PHE A 212 -16.16 6.99 21.04
N ASP A 213 -15.18 7.85 21.30
CA ASP A 213 -14.53 7.93 22.60
C ASP A 213 -15.65 8.08 23.65
N LYS A 214 -15.96 7.01 24.36
CA LYS A 214 -16.68 7.08 25.63
C LYS A 214 -15.72 7.57 26.70
#